data_AF-A0A9R0ZKK9-F1
#
_entry.id   AF-A0A9R0ZKK9-F1
#
_cell.length_a   1.000
_cell.length_b   1.000
_cell.length_c   1.000
_cell.angle_alpha   90.00
_cell.angle_beta   90.00
_cell.angle_gamma   90.00
#
_symmetry.space_group_name_H-M   'P 1'
#
loop_
_entity.id
_entity.type
_entity.pdbx_description
1 polymer ?
#
loop_
_entity_poly.entity_id
_entity_poly.type
_entity_poly.pdbx_seq_one_letter_code
_entity_poly.pdbx_strand_id
1 'polypeptide(L)'
;MAMRPLVVLALAVALAGVALRGGAAEGAGECGRSSPDRMALRMAPCISAADEPDSAPSSSCCSAVHTLGKSPSCLCAVMLSGTAKMAGIKPEVAITIPKRCNMADRPVGYKCGDYTLP
;
A
#
# COMPACT_ATOMS: atom_id res chain seq x y z
N MET A 1 30.26 -44.45 3.89
CA MET A 1 28.92 -44.30 3.29
C MET A 1 27.93 -43.51 4.18
N ALA A 2 28.36 -42.59 5.04
CA ALA A 2 27.47 -41.84 5.94
C ALA A 2 27.25 -40.35 5.56
N MET A 3 27.97 -39.85 4.55
CA MET A 3 27.87 -38.45 4.09
C MET A 3 26.58 -38.13 3.32
N ARG A 4 26.03 -39.12 2.60
CA ARG A 4 24.81 -38.96 1.79
C ARG A 4 23.55 -38.68 2.62
N PRO A 5 23.25 -39.40 3.72
CA PRO A 5 22.06 -39.11 4.53
C PRO A 5 22.18 -37.77 5.29
N LEU A 6 23.39 -37.38 5.72
CA LEU A 6 23.61 -36.11 6.42
C LEU A 6 23.39 -34.90 5.51
N VAL A 7 23.83 -34.98 4.24
CA VAL A 7 23.59 -33.91 3.25
C VAL A 7 22.10 -33.80 2.92
N VAL A 8 21.38 -34.93 2.81
CA VAL A 8 19.93 -34.93 2.55
C VAL A 8 19.16 -34.38 3.76
N LEU A 9 19.57 -34.72 4.99
CA LEU A 9 18.94 -34.20 6.20
C LEU A 9 19.16 -32.67 6.34
N ALA A 10 20.38 -32.19 6.05
CA ALA A 10 20.70 -30.77 6.09
C ALA A 10 19.92 -29.96 5.04
N LEU A 11 19.73 -30.50 3.83
CA LEU A 11 18.92 -29.85 2.80
C LEU A 11 17.43 -29.80 3.20
N ALA A 12 16.91 -30.85 3.81
CA ALA A 12 15.52 -30.90 4.27
C ALA A 12 15.24 -29.89 5.39
N VAL A 13 16.16 -29.71 6.33
CA VAL A 13 16.05 -28.72 7.40
C VAL A 13 16.17 -27.29 6.85
N ALA A 14 17.03 -27.07 5.84
CA ALA A 14 17.15 -25.77 5.18
C ALA A 14 15.87 -25.39 4.41
N LEU A 15 15.21 -26.34 3.75
CA LEU A 15 13.96 -26.11 3.03
C LEU A 15 12.77 -25.88 4.00
N ALA A 16 12.74 -26.56 5.15
CA ALA A 16 11.71 -26.36 6.17
C ALA A 16 11.86 -25.04 6.93
N GLY A 17 13.10 -24.56 7.13
CA GLY A 17 13.38 -23.30 7.83
C GLY A 17 12.92 -22.03 7.11
N VAL A 18 12.68 -22.11 5.79
CA VAL A 18 12.17 -21.00 4.95
C VAL A 18 10.64 -20.90 4.99
N ALA A 19 9.94 -21.85 5.61
CA ALA A 19 8.48 -21.77 5.75
C ALA A 19 8.02 -21.03 7.03
N LEU A 20 8.92 -20.78 7.98
CA LEU A 20 8.57 -20.26 9.32
C LEU A 20 9.16 -18.88 9.64
N ARG A 21 9.35 -18.03 8.62
CA ARG A 21 9.82 -16.65 8.78
C ARG A 21 9.00 -15.69 7.93
N GLY A 22 7.73 -15.54 8.29
CA GLY A 22 6.83 -14.57 7.67
C GLY A 22 5.50 -14.59 8.40
N GLY A 23 5.43 -13.87 9.51
CA GLY A 23 4.23 -13.80 10.34
C GLY A 23 3.02 -13.31 9.54
N ALA A 24 2.01 -14.16 9.41
CA ALA A 24 0.65 -13.72 9.17
C ALA A 24 -0.09 -13.87 10.50
N ALA A 25 0.19 -12.99 11.45
CA ALA A 25 -0.83 -12.64 12.42
C ALA A 25 -1.89 -11.90 11.61
N GLU A 26 -3.02 -12.55 11.31
CA GLU A 26 -4.19 -11.88 10.73
C GLU A 26 -4.83 -10.97 11.78
N GLY A 27 -4.10 -9.91 12.16
CA GLY A 27 -4.72 -8.69 12.64
C GLY A 27 -5.34 -8.00 11.43
N ALA A 28 -6.53 -7.43 11.58
CA ALA A 28 -7.09 -6.54 10.57
C ALA A 28 -6.02 -5.47 10.26
N GLY A 29 -5.51 -5.47 9.02
CA GLY A 29 -4.49 -4.52 8.59
C GLY A 29 -5.03 -3.09 8.60
N GLU A 30 -4.23 -2.13 8.16
CA GLU A 30 -4.63 -0.71 8.12
C GLU A 30 -5.94 -0.47 7.33
N CYS A 31 -6.25 -1.37 6.39
CA CYS A 31 -7.47 -1.38 5.56
C CYS A 31 -8.52 -2.42 6.02
N GLY A 32 -8.48 -2.86 7.26
CA GLY A 32 -9.45 -3.78 7.85
C GLY A 32 -9.31 -5.20 7.27
N ARG A 33 -10.39 -5.69 6.63
CA ARG A 33 -10.46 -7.03 6.01
C ARG A 33 -9.81 -7.14 4.64
N SER A 34 -9.36 -6.02 4.06
CA SER A 34 -8.72 -6.00 2.74
C SER A 34 -7.26 -5.60 2.88
N SER A 35 -6.40 -6.18 2.04
CA SER A 35 -5.01 -5.73 1.95
C SER A 35 -4.94 -4.34 1.30
N PRO A 36 -3.94 -3.51 1.66
CA PRO A 36 -3.69 -2.24 1.00
C PRO A 36 -3.51 -2.40 -0.51
N ASP A 37 -2.84 -3.45 -0.97
CA ASP A 37 -2.68 -3.76 -2.41
C ASP A 37 -4.02 -3.97 -3.14
N ARG A 38 -4.96 -4.70 -2.52
CA ARG A 38 -6.31 -4.86 -3.11
C ARG A 38 -7.07 -3.53 -3.15
N MET A 39 -6.90 -2.69 -2.14
CA MET A 39 -7.52 -1.37 -2.10
C MET A 39 -6.86 -0.41 -3.09
N ALA A 40 -5.57 -0.56 -3.38
CA ALA A 40 -4.83 0.23 -4.36
C ALA A 40 -5.35 0.06 -5.79
N LEU A 41 -5.95 -1.09 -6.13
CA LEU A 41 -6.63 -1.27 -7.42
C LEU A 41 -7.76 -0.25 -7.63
N ARG A 42 -8.39 0.24 -6.55
CA ARG A 42 -9.41 1.31 -6.61
C ARG A 42 -8.81 2.69 -6.94
N MET A 43 -7.49 2.82 -6.88
CA MET A 43 -6.74 4.03 -7.23
C MET A 43 -6.39 4.09 -8.72
N ALA A 44 -6.75 3.09 -9.53
CA ALA A 44 -6.60 3.14 -10.98
C ALA A 44 -7.06 4.47 -11.64
N PRO A 45 -8.24 5.05 -11.31
CA PRO A 45 -8.66 6.34 -11.87
C PRO A 45 -7.81 7.55 -11.40
N CYS A 46 -6.95 7.37 -10.39
CA CYS A 46 -6.08 8.39 -9.85
C CYS A 46 -4.68 8.40 -10.46
N ILE A 47 -4.30 7.40 -11.28
CA ILE A 47 -2.92 7.24 -11.75
C ILE A 47 -2.40 8.52 -12.42
N SER A 48 -3.16 9.12 -13.33
CA SER A 48 -2.75 10.37 -14.01
C SER A 48 -2.55 11.53 -13.03
N ALA A 49 -3.44 11.69 -12.05
CA ALA A 49 -3.30 12.71 -11.02
C ALA A 49 -2.21 12.37 -9.99
N ALA A 50 -1.87 11.10 -9.81
CA ALA A 50 -0.85 10.63 -8.89
C ALA A 50 0.56 10.65 -9.49
N ASP A 51 0.68 10.63 -10.81
CA ASP A 51 1.96 10.73 -11.52
C ASP A 51 2.32 12.19 -11.84
N GLU A 52 1.32 12.98 -12.26
CA GLU A 52 1.49 14.38 -12.65
C GLU A 52 0.82 15.35 -11.66
N PRO A 53 1.56 16.35 -11.12
CA PRO A 53 1.05 17.27 -10.11
C PRO A 53 -0.02 18.22 -10.66
N ASP A 54 0.08 18.62 -11.92
CA ASP A 54 -0.84 19.55 -12.57
C ASP A 54 -2.08 18.87 -13.16
N SER A 55 -2.07 17.55 -13.23
CA SER A 55 -3.19 16.79 -13.77
C SER A 55 -4.37 16.79 -12.80
N ALA A 56 -5.53 17.23 -13.29
CA ALA A 56 -6.73 17.33 -12.49
C ALA A 56 -7.28 15.94 -12.15
N PRO A 57 -7.58 15.63 -10.87
CA PRO A 57 -8.16 14.36 -10.51
C PRO A 57 -9.57 14.22 -11.09
N SER A 58 -9.88 13.03 -11.61
CA SER A 58 -11.22 12.69 -12.05
C SER A 58 -12.20 12.60 -10.86
N SER A 59 -13.50 12.75 -11.12
CA SER A 59 -14.52 12.59 -10.07
C SER A 59 -14.51 11.20 -9.44
N SER A 60 -14.21 10.15 -10.23
CA SER A 60 -14.04 8.77 -9.75
C SER A 60 -12.81 8.64 -8.87
N CYS A 61 -11.69 9.28 -9.22
CA CYS A 61 -10.52 9.36 -8.35
C CYS A 61 -10.87 9.99 -7.00
N CYS A 62 -11.48 11.18 -7.01
CA CYS A 62 -11.83 11.88 -5.78
C CYS A 62 -12.80 11.07 -4.92
N SER A 63 -13.75 10.35 -5.52
CA SER A 63 -14.68 9.48 -4.79
C SER A 63 -13.96 8.30 -4.11
N ALA A 64 -12.99 7.70 -4.80
CA ALA A 64 -12.19 6.60 -4.26
C ALA A 64 -11.29 7.09 -3.11
N VAL A 65 -10.61 8.22 -3.30
CA VAL A 65 -9.74 8.84 -2.29
C VAL A 65 -10.57 9.32 -1.09
N HIS A 66 -11.77 9.85 -1.29
CA HIS A 66 -12.67 10.25 -0.19
C HIS A 66 -13.10 9.04 0.64
N THR A 67 -13.37 7.91 -0.01
CA THR A 67 -13.73 6.67 0.69
C THR A 67 -12.58 6.14 1.53
N LEU A 68 -11.36 6.10 0.98
CA LEU A 68 -10.17 5.66 1.71
C LEU A 68 -9.71 6.68 2.75
N GLY A 69 -9.92 7.97 2.50
CA GLY A 69 -9.52 9.07 3.37
C GLY A 69 -10.25 9.10 4.72
N LYS A 70 -11.39 8.42 4.82
CA LYS A 70 -12.06 8.17 6.12
C LYS A 70 -11.19 7.37 7.08
N SER A 71 -10.29 6.55 6.54
CA SER A 71 -9.28 5.82 7.30
C SER A 71 -7.87 6.26 6.83
N PRO A 72 -7.31 7.33 7.42
CA PRO A 72 -6.01 7.87 6.99
C PRO A 72 -4.91 6.82 6.97
N SER A 73 -4.91 5.88 7.92
CA SER A 73 -4.00 4.73 7.94
C SER A 73 -4.13 3.84 6.71
N CYS A 74 -5.36 3.50 6.30
CA CYS A 74 -5.59 2.70 5.09
C CYS A 74 -5.17 3.45 3.82
N LEU A 75 -5.58 4.72 3.68
CA LEU A 75 -5.18 5.54 2.53
C LEU A 75 -3.66 5.61 2.41
N CYS A 76 -2.99 5.78 3.56
CA CYS A 76 -1.55 5.77 3.64
C CYS A 76 -0.93 4.46 3.17
N ALA A 77 -1.38 3.34 3.74
CA ALA A 77 -0.92 2.01 3.37
C ALA A 77 -1.15 1.72 1.87
N VAL A 78 -2.26 2.20 1.31
CA VAL A 78 -2.58 2.09 -0.11
C VAL A 78 -1.57 2.87 -0.95
N MET A 79 -1.26 4.12 -0.61
CA MET A 79 -0.28 4.93 -1.34
C MET A 79 1.13 4.34 -1.28
N LEU A 80 1.50 3.71 -0.16
CA LEU A 80 2.81 3.07 0.02
C LEU A 80 2.86 1.60 -0.43
N SER A 81 1.74 1.04 -0.91
CA SER A 81 1.62 -0.36 -1.32
C SER A 81 2.47 -0.69 -2.56
N GLY A 82 2.80 -1.97 -2.73
CA GLY A 82 3.54 -2.43 -3.90
C GLY A 82 2.76 -2.18 -5.19
N THR A 83 1.45 -2.39 -5.15
CA THR A 83 0.54 -2.14 -6.28
C THR A 83 0.52 -0.67 -6.69
N ALA A 84 0.49 0.26 -5.74
CA ALA A 84 0.56 1.69 -6.05
C ALA A 84 1.88 2.06 -6.74
N LYS A 85 3.01 1.55 -6.22
CA LYS A 85 4.34 1.75 -6.83
C LYS A 85 4.41 1.20 -8.24
N MET A 86 3.89 0.00 -8.47
CA MET A 86 3.82 -0.62 -9.80
C MET A 86 2.94 0.17 -10.78
N ALA A 87 1.90 0.84 -10.28
CA ALA A 87 1.01 1.67 -11.09
C ALA A 87 1.58 3.07 -11.42
N GLY A 88 2.82 3.38 -10.99
CA GLY A 88 3.44 4.69 -11.22
C GLY A 88 2.95 5.79 -10.29
N ILE A 89 2.26 5.45 -9.20
CA ILE A 89 1.81 6.43 -8.20
C ILE A 89 3.05 6.94 -7.44
N LYS A 90 3.34 8.24 -7.58
CA LYS A 90 4.40 8.92 -6.84
C LYS A 90 3.82 9.42 -5.51
N PRO A 91 4.29 8.94 -4.34
CA PRO A 91 3.76 9.36 -3.04
C PRO A 91 3.76 10.88 -2.85
N GLU A 92 4.79 11.57 -3.34
CA GLU A 92 4.97 13.02 -3.24
C GLU A 92 3.85 13.81 -3.93
N VAL A 93 3.36 13.28 -5.05
CA VAL A 93 2.26 13.86 -5.82
C VAL A 93 0.92 13.36 -5.27
N ALA A 94 0.84 12.09 -4.90
CA ALA A 94 -0.37 11.45 -4.40
C ALA A 94 -0.91 12.08 -3.11
N ILE A 95 -0.05 12.51 -2.18
CA ILE A 95 -0.46 13.21 -0.95
C ILE A 95 -1.19 14.53 -1.21
N THR A 96 -1.02 15.13 -2.39
CA THR A 96 -1.71 16.36 -2.78
C THR A 96 -3.08 16.10 -3.43
N ILE A 97 -3.41 14.85 -3.79
CA ILE A 97 -4.69 14.51 -4.41
C ILE A 97 -5.87 14.89 -3.52
N PRO A 98 -5.87 14.61 -2.20
CA PRO A 98 -6.96 15.06 -1.34
C PRO A 98 -7.15 16.59 -1.33
N LYS A 99 -6.09 17.37 -1.63
CA LYS A 99 -6.16 18.83 -1.83
C LYS A 99 -6.83 19.20 -3.13
N ARG A 100 -6.36 18.59 -4.22
CA ARG A 100 -6.88 18.82 -5.57
C ARG A 100 -8.34 18.40 -5.69
N CYS A 101 -8.78 17.40 -4.93
CA CYS A 101 -10.17 16.98 -4.79
C CYS A 101 -11.01 17.86 -3.84
N ASN A 102 -10.42 18.89 -3.22
CA ASN A 102 -11.10 19.81 -2.30
C ASN A 102 -11.90 19.12 -1.17
N MET A 103 -11.31 18.08 -0.55
CA MET A 103 -11.95 17.36 0.54
C MET A 103 -11.90 18.17 1.84
N ALA A 104 -13.07 18.49 2.40
CA ALA A 104 -13.18 19.26 3.65
C ALA A 104 -12.62 18.48 4.85
N ASP A 105 -12.86 17.16 4.90
CA ASP A 105 -12.49 16.29 6.02
C ASP A 105 -11.09 15.67 5.86
N ARG A 106 -10.17 16.33 5.14
CA ARG A 106 -8.83 15.76 4.94
C ARG A 106 -8.07 15.73 6.27
N PRO A 107 -7.41 14.60 6.60
CA PRO A 107 -6.51 14.51 7.75
C PRO A 107 -5.19 15.26 7.50
N VAL A 108 -5.23 16.59 7.61
CA VAL A 108 -4.07 17.49 7.50
C VAL A 108 -3.06 17.17 8.62
N GLY A 109 -1.78 17.08 8.28
CA GLY A 109 -0.71 16.76 9.23
C GLY A 109 -0.56 15.27 9.53
N TYR A 110 -1.35 14.40 8.91
CA TYR A 110 -1.20 12.95 9.08
C TYR A 110 0.10 12.46 8.43
N LYS A 111 0.90 11.72 9.19
CA LYS A 111 2.20 11.20 8.75
C LYS A 111 2.05 9.84 8.06
N CYS A 112 2.61 9.76 6.87
CA CYS A 112 2.61 8.61 5.99
C CYS A 112 4.03 8.14 5.67
N GLY A 113 4.60 7.37 6.59
CA GLY A 113 6.05 7.12 6.57
C GLY A 113 6.79 8.46 6.64
N ASP A 114 7.55 8.76 5.58
CA ASP A 114 8.31 10.02 5.45
C ASP A 114 7.47 11.19 4.89
N TYR A 115 6.25 10.95 4.42
CA TYR A 115 5.37 11.96 3.84
C TYR A 115 4.39 12.51 4.87
N THR A 116 3.92 13.75 4.69
CA THR A 116 2.86 14.33 5.55
C THR A 116 1.77 14.89 4.66
N LEU A 117 0.50 14.54 4.94
CA LEU A 117 -0.62 15.07 4.17
C LEU A 117 -0.74 16.59 4.39
N PRO A 118 -0.72 17.40 3.31
CA PRO A 118 -0.83 18.85 3.38
C PRO A 118 -2.29 19.32 3.55
#